data_AF-W9RKD5-F1
#
_entry.id   AF-W9RKD5-F1
#
_cell.length_a   1.000
_cell.length_b   1.000
_cell.length_c   1.000
_cell.angle_alpha   90.00
_cell.angle_beta   90.00
_cell.angle_gamma   90.00
#
_symmetry.space_group_name_H-M   'P 1'
#
loop_
_entity.id
_entity.type
_entity.pdbx_description
1 polymer ?
#
loop_
_entity_poly.entity_id
_entity_poly.type
_entity_poly.pdbx_seq_one_letter_code
_entity_poly.pdbx_strand_id
1 'polypeptide(L)'
;MDVIEDEKSKDVYEALQDLYGNILDKERHTSAKMTCEKNVNLSLEPRNEKYLEFLRFQSDIHDTPVRLAAWKALTNARVLELLPPLESCFGEAEGYLQPIEDNAEIIEAYVKSWTSGALDRAASRGSIAYVLVLHHLSHFIFHSSTGDKLLLRNKLVRSLLRDFSLKQHHEAMLLNLIQYEEKASSQTTNLKDDLQLYSNINKRLEVLTEGCEQNSSLLNELVIDGKGKLGFLTGEAKKPGENDPKLKTWRSENAMVTAWLINSMDYSIGKPFLFLPTAKAVEMPYERPIPT
;
A
#
# COMPACT_ATOMS: atom_id res chain seq x y z
N MET A 1 -16.70 -21.24 -18.33
CA MET A 1 -15.63 -20.74 -17.46
C MET A 1 -14.68 -21.91 -17.31
N ASP A 2 -14.18 -22.44 -18.44
CA ASP A 2 -13.81 -23.87 -18.55
C ASP A 2 -12.37 -24.05 -19.07
N VAL A 3 -11.59 -22.97 -19.16
CA VAL A 3 -10.23 -23.02 -19.74
C VAL A 3 -9.16 -23.41 -18.72
N ILE A 4 -9.49 -23.44 -17.42
CA ILE A 4 -8.54 -23.74 -16.32
C ILE A 4 -8.70 -25.19 -15.81
N GLU A 5 -9.71 -25.94 -16.26
CA GLU A 5 -9.90 -27.34 -15.85
C GLU A 5 -9.19 -28.36 -16.76
N ASP A 6 -8.61 -27.92 -17.88
CA ASP A 6 -7.85 -28.80 -18.76
C ASP A 6 -6.42 -28.98 -18.21
N GLU A 7 -6.11 -30.20 -17.77
CA GLU A 7 -4.82 -30.61 -17.16
C GLU A 7 -3.62 -30.17 -18.02
N LYS A 8 -3.78 -30.16 -19.35
CA LYS A 8 -2.76 -29.69 -20.30
C LYS A 8 -2.51 -28.19 -20.24
N SER A 9 -3.54 -27.39 -19.95
CA SER A 9 -3.43 -25.94 -19.84
C SER A 9 -2.69 -25.54 -18.56
N LYS A 10 -2.86 -26.35 -17.51
CA LYS A 10 -2.13 -26.22 -16.25
C LYS A 10 -0.65 -26.55 -16.41
N ASP A 11 -0.31 -27.67 -17.03
CA ASP A 11 1.08 -28.08 -17.30
C ASP A 11 1.84 -27.04 -18.14
N VAL A 12 1.16 -26.42 -19.12
CA VAL A 12 1.75 -25.36 -19.95
C VAL A 12 1.99 -24.09 -19.15
N TYR A 13 1.07 -23.70 -18.27
CA TYR A 13 1.25 -22.55 -17.40
C TYR A 13 2.38 -22.77 -16.40
N GLU A 14 2.44 -23.96 -15.78
CA GLU A 14 3.52 -24.36 -14.87
C GLU A 14 4.88 -24.33 -15.60
N ALA A 15 4.99 -24.93 -16.79
CA ALA A 15 6.21 -24.90 -17.57
C ALA A 15 6.65 -23.50 -17.99
N LEU A 16 5.70 -22.61 -18.32
CA LEU A 16 5.98 -21.21 -18.64
C LEU A 16 6.44 -20.44 -17.41
N GLN A 17 5.81 -20.66 -16.26
CA GLN A 17 6.15 -20.01 -15.01
C GLN A 17 7.52 -20.49 -14.48
N ASP A 18 7.82 -21.78 -14.61
CA ASP A 18 9.13 -22.38 -14.35
C ASP A 18 10.21 -21.78 -15.25
N LEU A 19 9.95 -21.71 -16.56
CA LEU A 19 10.88 -21.15 -17.52
C LEU A 19 11.18 -19.68 -17.19
N TYR A 20 10.14 -18.90 -16.89
CA TYR A 20 10.26 -17.49 -16.54
C TYR A 20 11.01 -17.27 -15.22
N GLY A 21 10.66 -18.02 -14.16
CA GLY A 21 11.35 -17.94 -12.87
C GLY A 21 12.83 -18.31 -12.96
N ASN A 22 13.14 -19.42 -13.64
CA ASN A 22 14.53 -19.85 -13.87
C ASN A 22 15.34 -18.85 -14.71
N ILE A 23 14.68 -18.13 -15.63
CA ILE A 23 15.30 -17.08 -16.41
C ILE A 23 15.63 -15.88 -15.51
N LEU A 24 14.69 -15.42 -14.69
CA LEU A 24 14.91 -14.30 -13.76
C LEU A 24 16.04 -14.56 -12.77
N ASP A 25 16.10 -15.75 -12.17
CA ASP A 25 17.16 -16.12 -11.22
C ASP A 25 18.54 -16.17 -11.90
N LYS A 26 18.63 -16.73 -13.11
CA LYS A 26 19.87 -16.77 -13.90
C LYS A 26 20.36 -15.36 -14.27
N GLU A 27 19.45 -14.46 -14.62
CA GLU A 27 19.78 -13.07 -14.95
C GLU A 27 20.29 -12.29 -13.74
N ARG A 28 19.77 -12.55 -12.54
CA ARG A 28 20.25 -11.91 -11.30
C ARG A 28 21.66 -12.36 -10.95
N HIS A 29 21.93 -13.65 -11.05
CA HIS A 29 23.29 -14.15 -10.88
C HIS A 29 24.23 -13.59 -11.94
N THR A 30 23.79 -13.42 -13.19
CA THR A 30 24.60 -12.85 -14.28
C THR A 30 24.83 -11.35 -14.11
N SER A 31 23.82 -10.59 -13.68
CA SER A 31 23.91 -9.16 -13.40
C SER A 31 24.77 -8.87 -12.16
N ALA A 32 24.65 -9.68 -11.11
CA ALA A 32 25.55 -9.64 -9.95
C ALA A 32 27.00 -9.97 -10.34
N LYS A 33 27.20 -10.96 -11.22
CA LYS A 33 28.53 -11.31 -11.77
C LYS A 33 29.10 -10.20 -12.64
N MET A 34 28.30 -9.60 -13.53
CA MET A 34 28.69 -8.49 -14.39
C MET A 34 28.98 -7.21 -13.60
N THR A 35 28.34 -7.00 -12.45
CA THR A 35 28.63 -5.86 -11.57
C THR A 35 29.99 -6.04 -10.87
N CYS A 36 30.41 -7.28 -10.58
CA CYS A 36 31.77 -7.60 -10.13
C CYS A 36 32.80 -7.57 -11.28
N GLU A 37 32.43 -8.02 -12.48
CA GLU A 37 33.32 -8.12 -13.65
C GLU A 37 33.53 -6.79 -14.38
N LYS A 38 32.68 -5.77 -14.18
CA LYS A 38 32.92 -4.40 -14.69
C LYS A 38 34.23 -3.75 -14.20
N ASN A 39 34.91 -4.36 -13.21
CA ASN A 39 36.25 -3.96 -12.79
C ASN A 39 37.40 -4.63 -13.60
N VAL A 40 37.13 -5.47 -14.61
CA VAL A 40 38.17 -6.06 -15.47
C VAL A 40 37.71 -6.13 -16.94
N ASN A 41 38.18 -5.15 -17.72
CA ASN A 41 38.28 -5.03 -19.19
C ASN A 41 37.65 -6.08 -20.15
N LEU A 42 36.76 -5.55 -21.00
CA LEU A 42 36.55 -5.68 -22.47
C LEU A 42 36.79 -7.04 -23.20
N SER A 43 35.74 -7.54 -23.87
CA SER A 43 35.71 -7.88 -25.32
C SER A 43 34.38 -8.54 -25.70
N LEU A 44 33.58 -7.90 -26.57
CA LEU A 44 32.33 -8.44 -27.13
C LEU A 44 32.64 -9.15 -28.46
N GLU A 45 32.45 -10.48 -28.52
CA GLU A 45 32.46 -11.24 -29.78
C GLU A 45 31.05 -11.54 -30.31
N PRO A 46 30.88 -11.66 -31.64
CA PRO A 46 29.60 -11.65 -32.34
C PRO A 46 29.08 -13.07 -32.55
N ARG A 47 28.52 -13.69 -31.51
CA ARG A 47 27.61 -14.83 -31.66
C ARG A 47 26.63 -14.75 -30.52
N ASN A 48 25.41 -14.32 -30.81
CA ASN A 48 24.19 -14.82 -30.18
C ASN A 48 23.00 -13.95 -30.63
N GLU A 49 22.50 -14.15 -31.85
CA GLU A 49 21.19 -13.61 -32.24
C GLU A 49 20.10 -14.03 -31.24
N LYS A 50 20.16 -15.27 -30.72
CA LYS A 50 19.27 -15.75 -29.66
C LYS A 50 19.41 -14.99 -28.33
N TYR A 51 20.61 -14.53 -27.99
CA TYR A 51 20.84 -13.74 -26.77
C TYR A 51 20.36 -12.31 -26.98
N LEU A 52 20.55 -11.75 -28.17
CA LEU A 52 19.99 -10.44 -28.52
C LEU A 52 18.46 -10.47 -28.58
N GLU A 53 17.87 -11.52 -29.12
CA GLU A 53 16.42 -11.74 -29.17
C GLU A 53 15.85 -11.98 -27.76
N PHE A 54 16.60 -12.67 -26.89
CA PHE A 54 16.28 -12.84 -25.48
C PHE A 54 16.41 -11.54 -24.66
N LEU A 55 17.50 -10.78 -24.81
CA LEU A 55 17.67 -9.45 -24.20
C LEU A 55 16.59 -8.47 -24.68
N ARG A 56 16.15 -8.60 -25.93
CA ARG A 56 15.06 -7.82 -26.50
C ARG A 56 13.71 -8.24 -25.94
N PHE A 57 13.45 -9.54 -25.81
CA PHE A 57 12.27 -10.06 -25.11
C PHE A 57 12.24 -9.64 -23.63
N GLN A 58 13.40 -9.61 -22.99
CA GLN A 58 13.60 -9.10 -21.62
C GLN A 58 13.32 -7.60 -21.54
N SER A 59 13.80 -6.79 -22.49
CA SER A 59 13.45 -5.36 -22.56
C SER A 59 11.96 -5.16 -22.83
N ASP A 60 11.35 -6.03 -23.62
CA ASP A 60 9.93 -5.97 -23.99
C ASP A 60 9.00 -6.37 -22.83
N ILE A 61 9.41 -7.27 -21.93
CA ILE A 61 8.65 -7.62 -20.71
C ILE A 61 8.82 -6.58 -19.60
N HIS A 62 10.01 -5.97 -19.49
CA HIS A 62 10.22 -4.84 -18.58
C HIS A 62 9.69 -3.51 -19.16
N ASP A 63 9.21 -3.52 -20.40
CA ASP A 63 8.64 -2.35 -21.04
C ASP A 63 7.38 -1.88 -20.29
N THR A 64 7.45 -0.67 -19.76
CA THR A 64 6.40 -0.05 -18.95
C THR A 64 5.01 -0.11 -19.61
N PRO A 65 4.84 0.21 -20.92
CA PRO A 65 3.58 0.03 -21.63
C PRO A 65 3.02 -1.39 -21.58
N VAL A 66 3.86 -2.41 -21.74
CA VAL A 66 3.45 -3.82 -21.72
C VAL A 66 2.96 -4.21 -20.33
N ARG A 67 3.73 -3.89 -19.29
CA ARG A 67 3.36 -4.16 -17.88
C ARG A 67 2.06 -3.44 -17.49
N LEU A 68 1.93 -2.19 -17.89
CA LEU A 68 0.72 -1.39 -17.66
C LEU A 68 -0.50 -1.97 -18.38
N ALA A 69 -0.35 -2.39 -19.64
CA ALA A 69 -1.41 -3.02 -20.42
C ALA A 69 -1.84 -4.35 -19.81
N ALA A 70 -0.89 -5.19 -19.43
CA ALA A 70 -1.14 -6.46 -18.75
C ALA A 70 -1.90 -6.24 -17.42
N TRP A 71 -1.42 -5.31 -16.58
CA TRP A 71 -2.09 -5.01 -15.31
C TRP A 71 -3.52 -4.50 -15.51
N LYS A 72 -3.73 -3.58 -16.46
CA LYS A 72 -5.07 -3.07 -16.80
C LYS A 72 -5.98 -4.19 -17.31
N ALA A 73 -5.47 -5.10 -18.14
CA ALA A 73 -6.23 -6.24 -18.65
C ALA A 73 -6.67 -7.17 -17.52
N LEU A 74 -5.75 -7.57 -16.64
CA LEU A 74 -6.05 -8.44 -15.48
C LEU A 74 -7.03 -7.79 -14.51
N THR A 75 -6.84 -6.49 -14.23
CA THR A 75 -7.73 -5.70 -13.37
C THR A 75 -9.14 -5.63 -13.95
N ASN A 76 -9.26 -5.28 -15.24
CA ASN A 76 -10.56 -5.14 -15.91
C ASN A 76 -11.29 -6.48 -16.03
N ALA A 77 -10.56 -7.58 -16.24
CA ALA A 77 -11.11 -8.93 -16.24
C ALA A 77 -11.45 -9.45 -14.84
N ARG A 78 -10.99 -8.78 -13.77
CA ARG A 78 -11.16 -9.19 -12.36
C ARG A 78 -10.65 -10.61 -12.11
N VAL A 79 -9.42 -10.88 -12.55
CA VAL A 79 -8.75 -12.18 -12.43
C VAL A 79 -7.44 -12.11 -11.63
N LEU A 80 -7.18 -10.99 -10.93
CA LEU A 80 -5.98 -10.81 -10.12
C LEU A 80 -5.87 -11.88 -9.02
N GLU A 81 -7.00 -12.42 -8.56
CA GLU A 81 -7.08 -13.49 -7.57
C GLU A 81 -6.75 -14.90 -8.10
N LEU A 82 -6.56 -15.04 -9.42
CA LEU A 82 -6.15 -16.31 -10.04
C LEU A 82 -4.64 -16.49 -10.03
N LEU A 83 -3.87 -15.41 -9.81
CA LEU A 83 -2.43 -15.51 -9.70
C LEU A 83 -2.04 -16.23 -8.39
N PRO A 84 -0.97 -17.05 -8.41
CA PRO A 84 -0.55 -17.80 -7.24
C PRO A 84 -0.06 -16.88 -6.11
N PRO A 85 -0.05 -17.35 -4.85
CA PRO A 85 0.69 -16.70 -3.78
C PRO A 85 2.18 -16.63 -4.07
N LEU A 86 2.88 -15.64 -3.51
CA LEU A 86 4.31 -15.42 -3.75
C LEU A 86 5.16 -16.65 -3.38
N GLU A 87 4.80 -17.37 -2.33
CA GLU A 87 5.49 -18.58 -1.88
C GLU A 87 5.30 -19.76 -2.84
N SER A 88 4.27 -19.69 -3.69
CA SER A 88 3.97 -20.68 -4.73
C SER A 88 4.49 -20.24 -6.10
N CYS A 89 5.17 -19.10 -6.19
CA CYS A 89 5.83 -18.66 -7.40
C CYS A 89 7.20 -19.30 -7.55
N PHE A 90 7.58 -19.63 -8.78
CA PHE A 90 8.91 -20.13 -9.09
C PHE A 90 9.94 -19.00 -9.04
N GLY A 91 11.07 -19.22 -8.36
CA GLY A 91 12.14 -18.21 -8.20
C GLY A 91 12.04 -17.40 -6.90
N GLU A 92 13.07 -16.59 -6.64
CA GLU A 92 13.14 -15.81 -5.39
C GLU A 92 12.11 -14.66 -5.36
N ALA A 93 11.66 -14.28 -4.16
CA ALA A 93 10.65 -13.23 -3.97
C ALA A 93 11.10 -11.90 -4.60
N GLU A 94 12.38 -11.57 -4.44
CA GLU A 94 13.01 -10.41 -5.03
C GLU A 94 12.82 -10.41 -6.55
N GLY A 95 12.78 -11.59 -7.19
CA GLY A 95 12.49 -11.86 -8.60
C GLY A 95 11.31 -11.07 -9.15
N TYR A 96 10.25 -11.05 -8.34
CA TYR A 96 8.98 -10.44 -8.66
C TYR A 96 8.86 -9.01 -8.15
N LEU A 97 9.52 -8.70 -7.02
CA LEU A 97 9.36 -7.44 -6.31
C LEU A 97 10.34 -6.34 -6.75
N GLN A 98 11.45 -6.72 -7.40
CA GLN A 98 12.49 -5.80 -7.87
C GLN A 98 12.58 -5.78 -9.41
N PRO A 99 12.81 -4.60 -10.03
CA PRO A 99 13.07 -3.30 -9.39
C PRO A 99 11.80 -2.65 -8.82
N ILE A 100 11.99 -1.76 -7.84
CA ILE A 100 10.90 -0.91 -7.33
C ILE A 100 10.27 -0.12 -8.48
N GLU A 101 8.94 -0.23 -8.60
CA GLU A 101 8.16 0.57 -9.51
C GLU A 101 8.09 2.05 -9.08
N ASP A 102 8.46 2.95 -9.99
CA ASP A 102 8.38 4.40 -9.80
C ASP A 102 7.65 5.12 -10.94
N ASN A 103 7.15 4.38 -11.94
CA ASN A 103 6.36 4.91 -13.04
C ASN A 103 4.97 5.33 -12.56
N ALA A 104 4.64 6.60 -12.80
CA ALA A 104 3.39 7.20 -12.37
C ALA A 104 2.14 6.43 -12.86
N GLU A 105 2.12 5.98 -14.12
CA GLU A 105 0.94 5.33 -14.70
C GLU A 105 0.67 3.95 -14.09
N ILE A 106 1.73 3.20 -13.77
CA ILE A 106 1.62 1.89 -13.13
C ILE A 106 1.17 2.04 -11.68
N ILE A 107 1.79 2.95 -10.93
CA ILE A 107 1.41 3.24 -9.55
C ILE A 107 -0.06 3.71 -9.47
N GLU A 108 -0.50 4.57 -10.38
CA GLU A 108 -1.91 4.97 -10.48
C GLU A 108 -2.83 3.78 -10.81
N ALA A 109 -2.40 2.88 -11.69
CA ALA A 109 -3.16 1.68 -12.04
C ALA A 109 -3.30 0.72 -10.83
N TYR A 110 -2.27 0.61 -9.99
CA TYR A 110 -2.33 -0.13 -8.73
C TYR A 110 -3.37 0.46 -7.78
N VAL A 111 -3.32 1.77 -7.51
CA VAL A 111 -4.32 2.44 -6.66
C VAL A 111 -5.72 2.37 -7.25
N LYS A 112 -5.86 2.41 -8.57
CA LYS A 112 -7.16 2.22 -9.24
C LYS A 112 -7.71 0.81 -9.04
N SER A 113 -6.86 -0.22 -9.15
CA SER A 113 -7.28 -1.61 -8.91
C SER A 113 -7.73 -1.84 -7.46
N TRP A 114 -7.06 -1.18 -6.51
CA TRP A 114 -7.41 -1.17 -5.09
C TRP A 114 -8.76 -0.50 -4.86
N THR A 115 -8.88 0.78 -5.22
CA THR A 115 -10.08 1.60 -4.94
C THR A 115 -11.33 1.16 -5.72
N SER A 116 -11.18 0.39 -6.81
CA SER A 116 -12.30 -0.19 -7.55
C SER A 116 -12.82 -1.51 -6.98
N GLY A 117 -12.14 -2.09 -5.98
CA GLY A 117 -12.45 -3.41 -5.43
C GLY A 117 -11.98 -4.60 -6.28
N ALA A 118 -11.17 -4.34 -7.33
CA ALA A 118 -10.64 -5.41 -8.18
C ALA A 118 -9.59 -6.27 -7.44
N LEU A 119 -9.01 -5.74 -6.37
CA LEU A 119 -7.95 -6.39 -5.59
C LEU A 119 -8.49 -7.17 -4.38
N ASP A 120 -9.77 -7.04 -4.01
CA ASP A 120 -10.33 -7.57 -2.75
C ASP A 120 -10.20 -9.09 -2.65
N ARG A 121 -10.52 -9.80 -3.74
CA ARG A 121 -10.37 -11.26 -3.83
C ARG A 121 -8.91 -11.67 -3.87
N ALA A 122 -8.05 -10.87 -4.49
CA ALA A 122 -6.61 -11.12 -4.52
C ALA A 122 -6.01 -11.00 -3.12
N ALA A 123 -6.42 -9.98 -2.35
CA ALA A 123 -6.04 -9.79 -0.96
C ALA A 123 -6.50 -10.95 -0.08
N SER A 124 -7.77 -11.36 -0.22
CA SER A 124 -8.34 -12.46 0.55
C SER A 124 -7.65 -13.81 0.29
N ARG A 125 -7.07 -13.99 -0.91
CA ARG A 125 -6.40 -15.23 -1.33
C ARG A 125 -4.88 -15.20 -1.20
N GLY A 126 -4.30 -14.08 -0.76
CA GLY A 126 -2.85 -13.92 -0.71
C GLY A 126 -2.19 -13.97 -2.09
N SER A 127 -2.89 -13.57 -3.15
CA SER A 127 -2.36 -13.56 -4.51
C SER A 127 -1.15 -12.63 -4.63
N ILE A 128 -0.16 -13.02 -5.44
CA ILE A 128 1.01 -12.18 -5.75
C ILE A 128 0.63 -10.80 -6.30
N ALA A 129 -0.51 -10.64 -6.98
CA ALA A 129 -0.98 -9.32 -7.40
C ALA A 129 -1.17 -8.37 -6.20
N TYR A 130 -1.73 -8.87 -5.10
CA TYR A 130 -1.89 -8.06 -3.89
C TYR A 130 -0.55 -7.74 -3.25
N VAL A 131 0.38 -8.71 -3.21
CA VAL A 131 1.73 -8.51 -2.65
C VAL A 131 2.53 -7.49 -3.47
N LEU A 132 2.48 -7.56 -4.80
CA LEU A 132 3.10 -6.59 -5.70
C LEU A 132 2.60 -5.17 -5.46
N VAL A 133 1.27 -5.02 -5.36
CA VAL A 133 0.65 -3.71 -5.08
C VAL A 133 1.09 -3.20 -3.72
N LEU A 134 1.05 -4.02 -2.67
CA LEU A 134 1.52 -3.61 -1.34
C LEU A 134 2.99 -3.18 -1.37
N HIS A 135 3.86 -3.98 -1.98
CA HIS A 135 5.29 -3.73 -2.06
C HIS A 135 5.60 -2.39 -2.72
N HIS A 136 5.10 -2.20 -3.94
CA HIS A 136 5.38 -1.01 -4.73
C HIS A 136 4.69 0.24 -4.18
N LEU A 137 3.43 0.14 -3.72
CA LEU A 137 2.75 1.28 -3.10
C LEU A 137 3.39 1.67 -1.77
N SER A 138 3.80 0.71 -0.95
CA SER A 138 4.52 1.00 0.31
C SER A 138 5.82 1.75 0.02
N HIS A 139 6.62 1.27 -0.94
CA HIS A 139 7.86 1.95 -1.29
C HIS A 139 7.58 3.34 -1.86
N PHE A 140 6.67 3.46 -2.83
CA PHE A 140 6.35 4.72 -3.48
C PHE A 140 5.80 5.74 -2.48
N ILE A 141 4.85 5.35 -1.63
CA ILE A 141 4.20 6.28 -0.70
C ILE A 141 5.15 6.69 0.43
N PHE A 142 5.85 5.74 1.04
CA PHE A 142 6.61 6.03 2.27
C PHE A 142 8.06 6.47 2.02
N HIS A 143 8.60 6.31 0.80
CA HIS A 143 9.98 6.68 0.46
C HIS A 143 10.10 7.72 -0.66
N SER A 144 9.03 8.05 -1.40
CA SER A 144 9.08 9.14 -2.39
C SER A 144 8.77 10.50 -1.75
N SER A 145 9.68 11.47 -1.89
CA SER A 145 9.59 12.76 -1.18
C SER A 145 9.95 14.00 -2.01
N THR A 146 10.18 13.90 -3.32
CA THR A 146 10.67 15.04 -4.13
C THR A 146 9.85 15.31 -5.39
N GLY A 147 9.72 16.61 -5.74
CA GLY A 147 9.17 17.08 -7.02
C GLY A 147 7.78 16.53 -7.37
N ASP A 148 7.59 16.13 -8.62
CA ASP A 148 6.31 15.60 -9.13
C ASP A 148 5.88 14.30 -8.44
N LYS A 149 6.83 13.49 -7.95
CA LYS A 149 6.54 12.25 -7.22
C LYS A 149 5.86 12.54 -5.88
N LEU A 150 6.18 13.67 -5.23
CA LEU A 150 5.52 14.12 -4.00
C LEU A 150 4.04 14.47 -4.26
N LEU A 151 3.76 15.20 -5.34
CA LEU A 151 2.38 15.55 -5.72
C LEU A 151 1.56 14.31 -6.05
N LEU A 152 2.15 13.36 -6.78
CA LEU A 152 1.51 12.09 -7.08
C LEU A 152 1.26 11.28 -5.81
N ARG A 153 2.26 11.12 -4.92
CA ARG A 153 2.09 10.49 -3.61
C ARG A 153 0.88 11.07 -2.86
N ASN A 154 0.82 12.39 -2.72
CA ASN A 154 -0.25 13.05 -1.97
C ASN A 154 -1.64 12.83 -2.62
N LYS A 155 -1.71 12.81 -3.96
CA LYS A 155 -2.94 12.44 -4.70
C LYS A 155 -3.37 11.00 -4.40
N LEU A 156 -2.43 10.05 -4.41
CA LEU A 156 -2.70 8.63 -4.18
C LEU A 156 -3.10 8.34 -2.75
N VAL A 157 -2.40 8.93 -1.77
CA VAL A 157 -2.72 8.86 -0.34
C VAL A 157 -4.17 9.29 -0.11
N ARG A 158 -4.59 10.43 -0.64
CA ARG A 158 -5.98 10.90 -0.54
C ARG A 158 -6.98 9.93 -1.16
N SER A 159 -6.62 9.30 -2.29
CA SER A 159 -7.49 8.32 -2.95
C SER A 159 -7.68 7.06 -2.09
N LEU A 160 -6.61 6.55 -1.48
CA LEU A 160 -6.65 5.37 -0.61
C LEU A 160 -7.42 5.65 0.69
N LEU A 161 -7.21 6.82 1.30
CA LEU A 161 -7.89 7.21 2.53
C LEU A 161 -9.40 7.44 2.32
N ARG A 162 -9.78 8.04 1.19
CA ARG A 162 -11.19 8.17 0.84
C ARG A 162 -11.85 6.81 0.62
N ASP A 163 -11.15 5.87 -0.02
CA ASP A 163 -11.66 4.52 -0.23
C ASP A 163 -11.81 3.75 1.08
N PHE A 164 -10.86 3.90 2.00
CA PHE A 164 -10.95 3.41 3.38
C PHE A 164 -12.18 3.95 4.12
N SER A 165 -12.36 5.27 4.15
CA SER A 165 -13.52 5.94 4.80
C SER A 165 -14.86 5.43 4.24
N LEU A 166 -14.93 5.17 2.93
CA LEU A 166 -16.14 4.69 2.27
C LEU A 166 -16.38 3.18 2.43
N LYS A 167 -15.35 2.38 2.72
CA LYS A 167 -15.41 0.91 2.71
C LYS A 167 -14.68 0.33 3.92
N GLN A 168 -15.45 0.03 4.97
CA GLN A 168 -14.95 -0.58 6.21
C GLN A 168 -14.12 -1.87 5.99
N HIS A 169 -14.42 -2.68 4.97
CA HIS A 169 -13.64 -3.90 4.67
C HIS A 169 -12.26 -3.62 4.03
N HIS A 170 -12.00 -2.40 3.58
CA HIS A 170 -10.68 -1.98 3.09
C HIS A 170 -9.75 -1.49 4.21
N GLU A 171 -10.25 -1.41 5.46
CA GLU A 171 -9.45 -1.16 6.67
C GLU A 171 -8.26 -2.11 6.76
N ALA A 172 -8.53 -3.42 6.68
CA ALA A 172 -7.49 -4.44 6.77
C ALA A 172 -6.42 -4.27 5.68
N MET A 173 -6.83 -3.89 4.47
CA MET A 173 -5.88 -3.68 3.38
C MET A 173 -5.01 -2.45 3.64
N LEU A 174 -5.58 -1.35 4.13
CA LEU A 174 -4.82 -0.14 4.46
C LEU A 174 -3.86 -0.38 5.63
N LEU A 175 -4.28 -1.13 6.64
CA LEU A 175 -3.42 -1.55 7.74
C LEU A 175 -2.26 -2.41 7.24
N ASN A 176 -2.51 -3.34 6.33
CA ASN A 176 -1.45 -4.14 5.69
C ASN A 176 -0.46 -3.25 4.92
N LEU A 177 -0.90 -2.20 4.24
CA LEU A 177 -0.02 -1.24 3.58
C LEU A 177 0.86 -0.49 4.58
N ILE A 178 0.28 0.00 5.68
CA ILE A 178 1.01 0.73 6.72
C ILE A 178 2.02 -0.18 7.42
N GLN A 179 1.64 -1.43 7.69
CA GLN A 179 2.48 -2.42 8.37
C GLN A 179 3.40 -3.19 7.44
N TYR A 180 3.36 -2.94 6.12
CA TYR A 180 4.14 -3.69 5.14
C TYR A 180 5.64 -3.52 5.38
N GLU A 181 6.31 -4.55 5.91
CA GLU A 181 7.77 -4.59 6.02
C GLU A 181 8.34 -5.53 4.97
N GLU A 182 9.30 -5.03 4.20
CA GLU A 182 10.08 -5.87 3.31
C GLU A 182 10.90 -6.84 4.17
N LYS A 183 10.68 -8.14 3.99
CA LYS A 183 11.46 -9.19 4.69
C LYS A 183 12.87 -9.30 4.08
N ALA A 184 13.60 -8.20 4.02
CA ALA A 184 15.03 -8.23 3.69
C ALA A 184 15.81 -8.46 4.98
N SER A 185 16.20 -9.72 5.22
CA SER A 185 17.28 -10.12 6.13
C SER A 185 17.20 -9.65 7.59
N SER A 186 16.56 -10.40 8.50
CA SER A 186 17.03 -10.51 9.89
C SER A 186 16.47 -11.76 10.57
N GLN A 187 17.37 -12.69 10.87
CA GLN A 187 17.21 -13.58 12.02
C GLN A 187 17.34 -12.74 13.32
N THR A 188 16.70 -13.22 14.39
CA THR A 188 16.94 -12.99 15.83
C THR A 188 16.39 -11.75 16.58
N THR A 189 15.35 -12.03 17.37
CA THR A 189 15.10 -11.74 18.82
C THR A 189 14.58 -10.37 19.34
N ASN A 190 13.37 -10.46 19.93
CA ASN A 190 12.86 -9.94 21.22
C ASN A 190 12.88 -8.42 21.54
N LEU A 191 11.69 -7.91 21.90
CA LEU A 191 11.33 -6.64 22.59
C LEU A 191 11.75 -5.31 21.95
N LYS A 192 12.86 -5.25 21.19
CA LYS A 192 13.23 -4.06 20.40
C LYS A 192 12.39 -3.91 19.14
N ASP A 193 11.90 -5.03 18.60
CA ASP A 193 11.09 -5.07 17.38
C ASP A 193 9.75 -4.35 17.57
N ASP A 194 9.09 -4.48 18.72
CA ASP A 194 7.80 -3.80 18.96
C ASP A 194 7.97 -2.28 18.95
N LEU A 195 8.97 -1.75 19.68
CA LEU A 195 9.25 -0.31 19.72
C LEU A 195 9.65 0.24 18.35
N GLN A 196 10.41 -0.54 17.57
CA GLN A 196 10.84 -0.16 16.23
C GLN A 196 9.68 -0.22 15.22
N LEU A 197 8.82 -1.22 15.31
CA LEU A 197 7.59 -1.36 14.54
C LEU A 197 6.63 -0.19 14.84
N TYR A 198 6.40 0.13 16.12
CA TYR A 198 5.60 1.30 16.50
C TYR A 198 6.21 2.60 15.95
N SER A 199 7.54 2.76 15.98
CA SER A 199 8.20 3.93 15.41
C SER A 199 8.02 4.02 13.89
N ASN A 200 8.15 2.89 13.17
CA ASN A 200 7.96 2.81 11.73
C ASN A 200 6.51 3.11 11.33
N ILE A 201 5.54 2.53 12.03
CA ILE A 201 4.12 2.80 11.84
C ILE A 201 3.83 4.29 12.05
N ASN A 202 4.34 4.90 13.13
CA ASN A 202 4.13 6.33 13.39
C ASN A 202 4.70 7.21 12.28
N LYS A 203 5.91 6.93 11.77
CA LYS A 203 6.49 7.65 10.63
C LYS A 203 5.64 7.49 9.36
N ARG A 204 5.10 6.31 9.11
CA ARG A 204 4.22 6.07 7.96
C ARG A 204 2.90 6.82 8.10
N LEU A 205 2.33 6.85 9.31
CA LEU A 205 1.16 7.68 9.62
C LEU A 205 1.45 9.17 9.43
N GLU A 206 2.66 9.65 9.77
CA GLU A 206 3.08 11.03 9.48
C GLU A 206 3.12 11.30 7.97
N VAL A 207 3.65 10.39 7.14
CA VAL A 207 3.63 10.56 5.67
C VAL A 207 2.21 10.57 5.11
N LEU A 208 1.31 9.72 5.61
CA LEU A 208 -0.12 9.77 5.25
C LEU A 208 -0.75 11.10 5.67
N THR A 209 -0.34 11.61 6.83
CA THR A 209 -0.78 12.90 7.39
C THR A 209 -0.34 14.05 6.48
N GLU A 210 0.94 14.10 6.10
CA GLU A 210 1.48 15.07 5.14
C GLU A 210 0.75 15.02 3.80
N GLY A 211 0.45 13.81 3.29
CA GLY A 211 -0.21 13.64 2.00
C GLY A 211 -1.62 14.23 1.91
N CYS A 212 -2.22 14.59 3.05
CA CYS A 212 -3.59 15.09 3.15
C CYS A 212 -3.71 16.60 3.26
N GLU A 213 -2.62 17.38 3.16
CA GLU A 213 -2.56 18.85 3.29
C GLU A 213 -3.94 19.54 3.36
N GLN A 214 -4.33 19.96 4.57
CA GLN A 214 -5.54 20.74 4.90
C GLN A 214 -6.91 20.04 4.81
N ASN A 215 -7.01 18.76 4.45
CA ASN A 215 -8.25 17.99 4.62
C ASN A 215 -8.25 17.26 5.98
N SER A 216 -8.63 17.97 7.05
CA SER A 216 -8.54 17.44 8.42
C SER A 216 -9.47 16.25 8.71
N SER A 217 -10.59 16.10 8.00
CA SER A 217 -11.61 15.09 8.33
C SER A 217 -11.14 13.65 8.09
N LEU A 218 -10.65 13.33 6.89
CA LEU A 218 -10.17 11.98 6.53
C LEU A 218 -8.96 11.53 7.36
N LEU A 219 -8.13 12.49 7.75
CA LEU A 219 -6.93 12.27 8.56
C LEU A 219 -7.28 11.99 10.02
N ASN A 220 -8.23 12.76 10.56
CA ASN A 220 -8.77 12.54 11.89
C ASN A 220 -9.45 11.18 11.99
N GLU A 221 -10.22 10.79 10.97
CA GLU A 221 -10.86 9.47 10.91
C GLU A 221 -9.81 8.34 10.97
N LEU A 222 -8.77 8.39 10.13
CA LEU A 222 -7.68 7.39 10.14
C LEU A 222 -6.93 7.32 11.48
N VAL A 223 -6.49 8.46 12.02
CA VAL A 223 -5.68 8.49 13.24
C VAL A 223 -6.48 8.04 14.45
N ILE A 224 -7.79 8.33 14.47
CA ILE A 224 -8.68 7.96 15.56
C ILE A 224 -9.10 6.49 15.43
N ASP A 225 -9.34 6.01 14.20
CA ASP A 225 -9.69 4.62 13.95
C ASP A 225 -8.50 3.66 14.13
N GLY A 226 -7.30 4.04 13.66
CA GLY A 226 -6.06 3.31 13.95
C GLY A 226 -5.73 3.20 15.45
N LYS A 227 -6.41 3.97 16.30
CA LYS A 227 -6.32 3.90 17.78
C LYS A 227 -7.56 3.26 18.42
N GLY A 228 -8.45 2.67 17.62
CA GLY A 228 -9.68 1.99 18.04
C GLY A 228 -10.73 2.91 18.66
N LYS A 229 -10.76 4.19 18.27
CA LYS A 229 -11.59 5.23 18.91
C LYS A 229 -12.57 5.92 17.95
N LEU A 230 -12.77 5.38 16.75
CA LEU A 230 -13.66 5.95 15.73
C LEU A 230 -15.09 6.17 16.25
N GLY A 231 -15.58 5.30 17.13
CA GLY A 231 -16.90 5.44 17.74
C GLY A 231 -17.15 6.77 18.47
N PHE A 232 -16.11 7.48 18.91
CA PHE A 232 -16.24 8.81 19.54
C PHE A 232 -16.47 9.94 18.54
N LEU A 233 -16.00 9.78 17.29
CA LEU A 233 -16.28 10.69 16.17
C LEU A 233 -17.69 10.41 15.61
N THR A 234 -17.95 9.17 15.22
CA THR A 234 -19.23 8.76 14.60
C THR A 234 -20.41 8.87 15.58
N GLY A 235 -20.12 8.84 16.89
CA GLY A 235 -21.11 8.87 17.97
C GLY A 235 -21.70 7.51 18.31
N GLU A 236 -21.14 6.42 17.78
CA GLU A 236 -21.44 5.05 18.18
C GLU A 236 -21.08 4.79 19.65
N ALA A 237 -19.99 5.41 20.13
CA ALA A 237 -19.59 5.38 21.53
C ALA A 237 -20.52 6.29 22.37
N LYS A 238 -21.67 5.75 22.78
CA LYS A 238 -22.67 6.50 23.55
C LYS A 238 -22.16 6.88 24.93
N LYS A 239 -22.44 8.13 25.33
CA LYS A 239 -22.15 8.64 26.67
C LYS A 239 -22.90 7.79 27.73
N PRO A 240 -22.19 7.17 28.69
CA PRO A 240 -22.82 6.43 29.79
C PRO A 240 -23.62 7.35 30.73
N GLY A 241 -24.54 6.76 31.52
CA GLY A 241 -25.30 7.48 32.54
C GLY A 241 -24.42 8.04 33.66
N GLU A 242 -24.91 9.04 34.41
CA GLU A 242 -24.10 9.77 35.42
C GLU A 242 -23.52 8.87 36.52
N ASN A 243 -24.21 7.77 36.84
CA ASN A 243 -23.80 6.82 37.87
C ASN A 243 -23.02 5.61 37.31
N ASP A 244 -22.75 5.57 36.00
CA ASP A 244 -22.03 4.46 35.37
C ASP A 244 -20.52 4.59 35.61
N PRO A 245 -19.84 3.59 36.19
CA PRO A 245 -18.37 3.59 36.36
C PRO A 245 -17.59 3.82 35.06
N LYS A 246 -18.14 3.42 33.90
CA LYS A 246 -17.54 3.61 32.57
C LYS A 246 -17.54 5.06 32.11
N LEU A 247 -18.32 5.95 32.75
CA LEU A 247 -18.38 7.36 32.39
C LEU A 247 -17.02 8.06 32.51
N LYS A 248 -16.20 7.69 33.51
CA LYS A 248 -14.86 8.26 33.70
C LYS A 248 -13.95 7.94 32.52
N THR A 249 -13.92 6.67 32.11
CA THR A 249 -13.16 6.20 30.95
C THR A 249 -13.64 6.86 29.67
N TRP A 250 -14.96 6.84 29.42
CA TRP A 250 -15.56 7.49 28.26
C TRP A 250 -15.20 8.98 28.18
N ARG A 251 -15.27 9.73 29.29
CA ARG A 251 -14.89 11.15 29.33
C ARG A 251 -13.43 11.36 28.97
N SER A 252 -12.51 10.53 29.48
CA SER A 252 -11.08 10.64 29.16
C SER A 252 -10.79 10.35 27.69
N GLU A 253 -11.42 9.33 27.12
CA GLU A 253 -11.23 8.97 25.72
C GLU A 253 -11.85 10.01 24.78
N ASN A 254 -13.07 10.47 25.07
CA ASN A 254 -13.70 11.56 24.34
C ASN A 254 -12.85 12.85 24.39
N ALA A 255 -12.33 13.22 25.55
CA ALA A 255 -11.47 14.41 25.69
C ALA A 255 -10.16 14.27 24.91
N MET A 256 -9.58 13.08 24.86
CA MET A 256 -8.37 12.80 24.09
C MET A 256 -8.63 12.91 22.59
N VAL A 257 -9.74 12.34 22.09
CA VAL A 257 -10.16 12.47 20.69
C VAL A 257 -10.42 13.94 20.35
N THR A 258 -11.14 14.68 21.21
CA THR A 258 -11.34 16.13 21.07
C THR A 258 -10.02 16.90 21.02
N ALA A 259 -9.04 16.56 21.87
CA ALA A 259 -7.73 17.21 21.85
C ALA A 259 -6.95 16.94 20.56
N TRP A 260 -7.01 15.71 20.04
CA TRP A 260 -6.41 15.39 18.73
C TRP A 260 -7.07 16.17 17.60
N LEU A 261 -8.41 16.25 17.58
CA LEU A 261 -9.13 17.08 16.62
C LEU A 261 -8.69 18.54 16.69
N ILE A 262 -8.67 19.16 17.88
CA ILE A 262 -8.32 20.57 18.03
C ILE A 262 -6.85 20.83 17.66
N ASN A 263 -5.94 19.92 18.03
CA ASN A 263 -4.52 20.03 17.66
C ASN A 263 -4.28 19.84 16.16
N SER A 264 -5.22 19.23 15.44
CA SER A 264 -5.18 19.12 13.97
C SER A 264 -5.68 20.39 13.25
N MET A 265 -6.28 21.34 13.98
CA MET A 265 -6.82 22.58 13.43
C MET A 265 -5.80 23.72 13.50
N ASP A 266 -5.94 24.71 12.62
CA ASP A 266 -5.28 26.00 12.83
C ASP A 266 -5.74 26.59 14.17
N TYR A 267 -4.81 27.18 14.93
CA TYR A 267 -5.09 27.71 16.28
C TYR A 267 -6.26 28.70 16.30
N SER A 268 -6.45 29.47 15.21
CA SER A 268 -7.56 30.40 15.06
C SER A 268 -8.92 29.71 14.90
N ILE A 269 -8.94 28.49 14.36
CA ILE A 269 -10.13 27.67 14.09
C ILE A 269 -10.46 26.75 15.27
N GLY A 270 -9.45 26.23 15.97
CA GLY A 270 -9.66 25.26 17.08
C GLY A 270 -10.23 25.88 18.36
N LYS A 271 -9.97 27.16 18.61
CA LYS A 271 -10.30 27.84 19.88
C LYS A 271 -11.80 27.82 20.26
N PRO A 272 -12.76 28.02 19.34
CA PRO A 272 -14.18 27.93 19.64
C PRO A 272 -14.65 26.51 20.03
N PHE A 273 -13.90 25.46 19.66
CA PHE A 273 -14.31 24.07 19.85
C PHE A 273 -13.82 23.43 21.16
N LEU A 274 -12.94 24.11 21.91
CA LEU A 274 -12.39 23.66 23.21
C LEU A 274 -13.45 23.30 24.26
N PHE A 275 -14.64 23.87 24.16
CA PHE A 275 -15.71 23.70 25.15
C PHE A 275 -16.82 22.76 24.68
N LEU A 276 -16.68 22.13 23.52
CA LEU A 276 -17.69 21.20 23.04
C LEU A 276 -17.69 19.92 23.86
N PRO A 277 -18.88 19.41 24.24
CA PRO A 277 -19.00 18.30 25.19
C PRO A 277 -18.59 16.94 24.61
N THR A 278 -18.48 16.82 23.28
CA THR A 278 -18.23 15.55 22.57
C THR A 278 -17.34 15.77 21.36
N ALA A 279 -16.44 14.82 21.06
CA ALA A 279 -15.61 14.84 19.86
C ALA A 279 -16.43 14.94 18.57
N LYS A 280 -17.54 14.19 18.46
CA LYS A 280 -18.52 14.32 17.37
C LYS A 280 -19.00 15.75 17.08
N ALA A 281 -19.16 16.56 18.12
CA ALA A 281 -19.64 17.94 17.95
C ALA A 281 -18.55 18.86 17.37
N VAL A 282 -17.28 18.50 17.54
CA VAL A 282 -16.11 19.20 17.00
C VAL A 282 -15.91 18.85 15.52
N GLU A 283 -16.36 17.67 15.09
CA GLU A 283 -16.31 17.20 13.69
C GLU A 283 -17.38 17.85 12.80
N MET A 284 -18.64 17.90 13.27
CA MET A 284 -19.79 18.44 12.52
C MET A 284 -19.64 19.85 11.87
N PRO A 285 -18.86 20.81 12.42
CA PRO A 285 -18.70 22.14 11.83
C PRO A 285 -17.78 22.19 10.60
N TYR A 286 -16.93 21.17 10.36
CA TYR A 286 -15.97 21.17 9.25
C TYR A 286 -16.62 20.93 7.87
N GLU A 287 -17.86 20.42 7.83
CA GLU A 287 -18.57 20.09 6.58
C GLU A 287 -19.48 21.21 6.04
N ARG A 288 -19.67 22.31 6.78
CA ARG A 288 -20.49 23.44 6.29
C ARG A 288 -19.61 24.58 5.75
N PRO A 289 -19.91 25.13 4.56
CA PRO A 289 -19.31 26.38 4.14
C PRO A 289 -19.68 27.46 5.17
N ILE A 290 -18.68 28.23 5.60
CA ILE A 290 -18.87 29.40 6.47
C ILE A 290 -19.85 30.33 5.73
N PRO A 291 -21.01 30.68 6.31
CA PRO A 291 -21.90 31.66 5.70
C PRO A 291 -21.16 33.00 5.65
N THR A 292 -21.05 33.56 4.44
CA THR A 292 -20.56 34.92 4.18
C THR A 292 -21.41 35.97 4.89
#